data_AF-A0A392TNF0-F1
#
_entry.id   AF-A0A392TNF0-F1
#
_cell.length_a   1.000
_cell.length_b   1.000
_cell.length_c   1.000
_cell.angle_alpha   90.00
_cell.angle_beta   90.00
_cell.angle_gamma   90.00
#
_symmetry.space_group_name_H-M   'P 1'
#
loop_
_entity.id
_entity.type
_entity.pdbx_description
1 polymer ?
#
loop_
_entity_poly.entity_id
_entity_poly.type
_entity_poly.pdbx_seq_one_letter_code
_entity_poly.pdbx_strand_id
1 'polypeptide(L)' 'MLNGSNYKKWKKGMNFALGITDLDIALREDKPVITATSTSEQKEHLAKWERADRLSLIAIKRTISEHLLGGLPEECT' A
#
# COMPACT_ATOMS: atom_id res chain seq x y z
N MET A 1 2.11 -18.09 -7.19
CA MET A 1 2.29 -17.34 -8.47
C MET A 1 1.04 -16.48 -8.74
N LEU A 2 1.20 -15.17 -9.00
CA LEU A 2 0.08 -14.28 -9.37
C LEU A 2 -0.29 -14.49 -10.85
N ASN A 3 -1.55 -14.81 -11.15
CA ASN A 3 -2.14 -14.92 -12.48
C ASN A 3 -3.25 -13.85 -12.64
N GLY A 4 -3.83 -13.73 -13.84
CA GLY A 4 -4.81 -12.67 -14.12
C GLY A 4 -6.08 -12.68 -13.23
N SER A 5 -6.53 -13.85 -12.76
CA SER A 5 -7.73 -13.95 -11.90
C SER A 5 -7.41 -13.73 -10.43
N ASN A 6 -6.29 -14.24 -9.93
CA ASN A 6 -5.88 -14.05 -8.54
C ASN A 6 -5.36 -12.62 -8.28
N TYR A 7 -4.79 -11.94 -9.28
CA TYR A 7 -4.34 -10.56 -9.18
C TYR A 7 -5.52 -9.61 -8.92
N LYS A 8 -6.63 -9.77 -9.66
CA LYS A 8 -7.84 -8.94 -9.45
C LYS A 8 -8.40 -9.11 -8.04
N LYS A 9 -8.44 -10.35 -7.53
CA LYS A 9 -8.91 -10.65 -6.17
C LYS A 9 -7.97 -10.07 -5.10
N TRP A 10 -6.66 -10.28 -5.26
CA TRP A 10 -5.64 -9.72 -4.37
C TRP A 10 -5.69 -8.20 -4.34
N LYS A 11 -5.72 -7.54 -5.51
CA LYS A 11 -5.78 -6.08 -5.64
C LYS A 11 -7.03 -5.52 -4.95
N LYS A 12 -8.19 -6.17 -5.11
CA LYS A 12 -9.43 -5.74 -4.43
C LYS A 12 -9.32 -5.85 -2.91
N GLY A 13 -8.76 -6.95 -2.40
CA GLY A 13 -8.52 -7.13 -0.96
C GLY A 13 -7.53 -6.12 -0.39
N MET A 14 -6.45 -5.84 -1.13
CA MET A 14 -5.45 -4.84 -0.76
C MET A 14 -6.06 -3.44 -0.69
N ASN A 15 -6.79 -3.02 -1.73
CA ASN A 15 -7.44 -1.71 -1.75
C ASN A 15 -8.45 -1.57 -0.60
N PHE A 16 -9.19 -2.63 -0.27
CA PHE A 16 -10.11 -2.62 0.87
C PHE A 16 -9.36 -2.44 2.20
N ALA A 17 -8.28 -3.21 2.42
CA ALA A 17 -7.48 -3.12 3.64
C ALA A 17 -6.81 -1.75 3.83
N LEU A 18 -6.29 -1.15 2.75
CA LEU A 18 -5.71 0.19 2.78
C LEU A 18 -6.78 1.27 3.05
N GLY A 19 -7.97 1.13 2.46
CA GLY A 19 -9.09 2.05 2.67
C GLY A 19 -9.63 2.05 4.10
N ILE A 20 -9.72 0.90 4.77
CA ILE A 20 -10.19 0.85 6.16
C ILE A 20 -9.15 1.37 7.17
N THR A 21 -7.90 1.56 6.74
CA THR A 21 -6.79 2.04 7.59
C THR A 21 -6.36 3.47 7.24
N ASP A 22 -7.10 4.14 6.35
CA ASP A 22 -6.79 5.48 5.80
C ASP A 22 -5.38 5.58 5.18
N LEU A 23 -4.78 4.44 4.80
CA LEU A 23 -3.49 4.39 4.12
C LEU A 23 -3.63 4.56 2.61
N ASP A 24 -4.85 4.52 2.10
CA ASP A 24 -5.18 4.79 0.71
C ASP A 24 -5.09 6.28 0.35
N ILE A 25 -4.89 7.18 1.31
CA ILE A 25 -4.67 8.61 1.05
C ILE A 25 -3.50 8.85 0.09
N ALA A 26 -2.41 8.11 0.22
CA ALA A 26 -1.26 8.19 -0.69
C ALA A 26 -1.55 7.63 -2.10
N LEU A 27 -2.64 6.88 -2.25
CA LEU A 27 -3.09 6.34 -3.53
C LEU A 27 -4.15 7.22 -4.20
N ARG A 28 -4.82 8.09 -3.45
CA ARG A 28 -5.92 8.95 -3.92
C ARG A 28 -5.49 10.39 -4.17
N GLU A 29 -4.50 10.86 -3.43
CA GLU A 29 -4.00 12.23 -3.48
C GLU A 29 -2.56 12.27 -3.95
N ASP A 30 -2.24 13.29 -4.74
CA ASP A 30 -0.85 13.62 -5.08
C ASP A 30 -0.08 14.04 -3.83
N LYS A 31 1.24 13.84 -3.86
CA LYS A 31 2.12 14.22 -2.75
C LYS A 31 1.96 15.71 -2.42
N PRO A 32 1.60 16.08 -1.17
CA PRO A 32 1.50 17.47 -0.77
C PRO A 32 2.82 18.22 -0.93
N VAL A 33 2.77 19.42 -1.49
CA VAL A 33 3.94 20.29 -1.64
C VAL A 33 3.98 21.29 -0.48
N ILE A 34 5.09 21.31 0.25
CA ILE A 34 5.31 22.19 1.39
C ILE A 34 6.33 23.27 1.01
N THR A 35 6.05 24.50 1.43
CA THR A 35 6.92 25.66 1.25
C THR A 35 7.27 26.28 2.59
N ALA A 36 8.16 27.28 2.61
CA ALA A 36 8.58 27.95 3.84
C ALA A 36 7.40 28.59 4.62
N THR A 37 6.33 28.96 3.94
CA THR A 37 5.14 29.59 4.52
C THR A 37 4.01 28.60 4.83
N SER A 38 4.25 27.30 4.66
CA SER A 38 3.23 26.29 4.90
C SER A 38 2.81 26.20 6.37
N THR A 39 1.52 26.02 6.59
CA THR A 39 0.91 25.92 7.92
C THR A 39 1.28 24.60 8.60
N SER A 40 1.10 24.54 9.92
CA SER A 40 1.29 23.31 10.68
C SER A 40 0.39 22.17 10.18
N GLU A 41 -0.86 22.48 9.80
CA GLU A 41 -1.81 21.52 9.24
C GLU A 41 -1.32 20.94 7.91
N GLN A 42 -0.76 21.77 7.02
CA GLN A 42 -0.20 21.29 5.75
C GLN A 42 1.00 20.36 6.00
N LYS A 43 1.86 20.69 6.96
CA LYS A 43 3.00 19.83 7.34
C LYS A 43 2.53 18.51 7.97
N GLU A 44 1.48 18.55 8.78
CA GLU A 44 0.87 17.34 9.34
C GLU A 44 0.23 16.48 8.25
N HIS A 45 -0.43 17.09 7.27
CA HIS A 45 -0.99 16.40 6.11
C HIS A 45 0.11 15.69 5.31
N LEU A 46 1.24 16.36 5.05
CA LEU A 46 2.40 15.72 4.42
C LEU A 46 2.90 14.53 5.26
N ALA A 47 3.03 14.68 6.58
CA ALA A 47 3.49 13.59 7.44
C ALA A 47 2.55 12.38 7.42
N LYS A 48 1.23 12.61 7.39
CA LYS A 48 0.21 11.56 7.22
C LYS A 48 0.35 10.89 5.86
N TRP A 49 0.49 11.67 4.79
CA TRP A 49 0.68 11.17 3.43
C TRP A 49 1.94 10.31 3.32
N GLU A 50 3.09 10.76 3.84
CA GLU A 50 4.35 10.02 3.79
C GLU A 50 4.30 8.72 4.62
N ARG A 51 3.62 8.75 5.76
CA ARG A 51 3.36 7.54 6.55
C ARG A 51 2.50 6.54 5.76
N ALA A 52 1.45 7.03 5.11
CA ALA A 52 0.55 6.22 4.31
C ALA A 52 1.27 5.58 3.11
N ASP A 53 2.07 6.37 2.36
CA ASP A 53 2.87 5.89 1.23
C ASP A 53 3.83 4.77 1.65
N ARG A 54 4.58 5.00 2.72
CA ARG A 54 5.53 4.01 3.26
C ARG A 54 4.84 2.71 3.68
N LEU A 55 3.74 2.80 4.41
CA LEU A 55 3.03 1.61 4.93
C LEU A 55 2.33 0.84 3.80
N SER A 56 1.69 1.55 2.86
CA SER A 56 1.08 0.95 1.67
C SER A 56 2.11 0.19 0.85
N LEU A 57 3.30 0.76 0.63
CA LEU A 57 4.38 0.10 -0.10
C LEU A 57 4.86 -1.18 0.61
N ILE A 58 5.01 -1.14 1.94
CA ILE A 58 5.41 -2.31 2.74
C ILE A 58 4.33 -3.42 2.65
N ALA A 59 3.05 -3.06 2.79
CA ALA A 59 1.94 -4.02 2.71
C ALA A 59 1.86 -4.70 1.32
N ILE A 60 1.99 -3.91 0.25
CA ILE A 60 2.01 -4.41 -1.12
C ILE A 60 3.19 -5.35 -1.33
N LYS A 61 4.42 -4.94 -0.95
CA LYS A 61 5.62 -5.78 -1.11
C LYS A 61 5.52 -7.09 -0.32
N ARG A 62 5.04 -7.03 0.92
CA ARG A 62 4.87 -8.19 1.78
C ARG A 62 3.90 -9.20 1.17
N THR A 63 2.71 -8.76 0.78
CA THR A 63 1.69 -9.66 0.24
C THR A 63 2.04 -10.21 -1.14
N ILE A 64 2.73 -9.45 -2.00
CA ILE A 64 3.28 -9.98 -3.25
C ILE A 64 4.32 -11.06 -2.94
N SER A 65 5.24 -10.80 -2.00
CA SER A 65 6.27 -11.77 -1.61
C SER A 65 5.66 -13.06 -1.04
N GLU A 66 4.68 -12.94 -0.15
CA GLU A 66 3.91 -14.08 0.39
C GLU A 66 3.22 -14.88 -0.72
N HIS A 67 2.67 -14.23 -1.74
CA HIS A 67 1.99 -14.92 -2.86
C HIS A 67 2.97 -15.55 -3.88
N LEU A 68 4.18 -15.02 -3.97
CA LEU A 68 5.25 -15.61 -4.76
C LEU A 68 5.86 -16.81 -4.03
N LEU A 69 6.12 -16.69 -2.74
CA LEU A 69 6.70 -17.75 -1.90
C LEU A 69 5.72 -18.88 -1.59
N GLY A 70 4.47 -18.56 -1.26
CA GLY A 70 3.40 -19.56 -1.03
C GLY A 70 2.90 -20.26 -2.30
N GLY A 71 3.49 -19.94 -3.47
CA GLY A 71 3.27 -20.65 -4.71
C GLY A 71 4.34 -21.69 -5.03
N LEU A 72 5.36 -21.86 -4.20
CA LEU A 72 6.25 -23.00 -4.27
C LEU A 72 5.45 -24.22 -3.77
N PRO A 73 5.38 -25.33 -4.54
CA PRO A 73 4.82 -26.55 -4.00
C PRO A 73 5.62 -26.93 -2.76
N GLU A 74 4.94 -27.29 -1.66
CA GLU A 74 5.60 -28.12 -0.64
C GLU A 74 6.15 -29.32 -1.40
N GLU A 75 7.47 -29.53 -1.34
CA GLU A 75 8.07 -30.73 -1.89
C GLU A 75 7.30 -31.91 -1.30
N CYS A 76 6.63 -32.68 -2.18
CA CYS A 76 6.05 -33.97 -1.81
C CYS A 76 7.19 -34.85 -1.27
N THR A 77 7.33 -34.92 0.04
CA THR A 77 8.04 -36.00 0.73
C THR A 77 7.08 -37.12 1.08
#